data_AF-A0A1D6MTG6-F1
#
_entry.id   AF-A0A1D6MTG6-F1
#
_cell.length_a   1.000
_cell.length_b   1.000
_cell.length_c   1.000
_cell.angle_alpha   90.00
_cell.angle_beta   90.00
_cell.angle_gamma   90.00
#
_symmetry.space_group_name_H-M   'P 1'
#
loop_
_entity.id
_entity.type
_entity.pdbx_description
1 polymer ?
#
loop_
_entity_poly.entity_id
_entity_poly.type
_entity_poly.pdbx_seq_one_letter_code
_entity_poly.pdbx_strand_id
1 'polypeptide(L)'
;MFWKDRWLNGKGIAEIAPNLLQIITRRVANRRTVAAALNNRQWVADIRGALTVQVLEEYIQIWDQVEGIILQQGVPDMHKWDLTQSGEYSSRSAYAAFYFGSIRFAPWKRVWKSWAPLRCKFFIWLVFKNRCWTADRLAKRGLSHPETCPLCDQEEETIHHLVSSQDSSGHTFSWH
;
A
#
# COMPACT_ATOMS: atom_id res chain seq x y z
N MET A 1 -16.72 -4.11 13.27
CA MET A 1 -18.06 -4.11 12.64
C MET A 1 -18.39 -5.49 12.10
N PHE A 2 -19.60 -5.97 12.39
CA PHE A 2 -20.09 -7.31 12.03
C PHE A 2 -19.95 -7.61 10.53
N TRP A 3 -20.31 -6.65 9.67
CA TRP A 3 -20.33 -6.87 8.23
C TRP A 3 -18.97 -6.75 7.53
N LYS A 4 -18.01 -6.00 8.11
CA LYS A 4 -16.77 -5.59 7.42
C LYS A 4 -15.49 -6.07 8.07
N ASP A 5 -15.46 -6.21 9.39
CA ASP A 5 -14.23 -6.57 10.08
C ASP A 5 -13.97 -8.07 9.96
N ARG A 6 -12.71 -8.46 10.07
CA ARG A 6 -12.27 -9.85 10.01
C ARG A 6 -12.38 -10.55 11.37
N TRP A 7 -13.59 -10.70 11.85
CA TRP A 7 -13.85 -11.32 13.15
C TRP A 7 -14.33 -12.78 13.05
N LEU A 8 -14.67 -13.25 11.85
CA LEU A 8 -15.18 -14.60 11.62
C LEU A 8 -14.10 -15.46 10.96
N ASN A 9 -13.40 -16.28 11.75
CA ASN A 9 -12.35 -17.19 11.27
C ASN A 9 -11.25 -16.49 10.42
N GLY A 10 -10.88 -15.26 10.78
CA GLY A 10 -9.88 -14.46 10.06
C GLY A 10 -10.38 -13.84 8.76
N LYS A 11 -11.66 -14.01 8.42
CA LYS A 11 -12.33 -13.40 7.27
C LYS A 11 -13.41 -12.43 7.73
N GLY A 12 -13.71 -11.47 6.86
CA GLY A 12 -14.88 -10.61 7.03
C GLY A 12 -16.10 -11.23 6.35
N ILE A 13 -17.30 -10.94 6.87
CA ILE A 13 -18.54 -11.37 6.20
C ILE A 13 -18.61 -10.81 4.77
N ALA A 14 -18.09 -9.60 4.55
CA ALA A 14 -17.92 -9.02 3.21
C ALA A 14 -17.12 -9.89 2.22
N GLU A 15 -16.19 -10.71 2.71
CA GLU A 15 -15.35 -11.60 1.90
C GLU A 15 -16.01 -12.96 1.68
N ILE A 16 -16.85 -13.41 2.63
CA ILE A 16 -17.55 -14.70 2.58
C ILE A 16 -18.85 -14.59 1.79
N ALA A 17 -19.60 -13.51 2.03
CA ALA A 17 -20.96 -13.30 1.55
C ALA A 17 -21.09 -11.91 0.87
N PRO A 18 -20.45 -11.72 -0.30
CA PRO A 18 -20.45 -10.43 -0.98
C PRO A 18 -21.83 -10.02 -1.52
N ASN A 19 -22.68 -10.96 -1.94
CA ASN A 19 -24.01 -10.64 -2.47
C ASN A 19 -24.97 -10.21 -1.36
N LEU A 20 -24.89 -10.86 -0.20
CA LEU A 20 -25.62 -10.50 1.01
C LEU A 20 -25.24 -9.09 1.49
N LEU A 21 -23.96 -8.72 1.40
CA LEU A 21 -23.52 -7.37 1.77
C LEU A 21 -24.14 -6.29 0.87
N GLN A 22 -24.34 -6.58 -0.42
CA GLN A 22 -24.86 -5.59 -1.37
C GLN A 22 -26.30 -5.15 -1.04
N ILE A 23 -27.09 -6.03 -0.44
CA ILE A 23 -28.47 -5.72 -0.06
C ILE A 23 -28.60 -5.06 1.33
N ILE A 24 -27.48 -4.89 2.03
CA ILE A 24 -27.43 -4.23 3.33
C ILE A 24 -27.06 -2.76 3.15
N THR A 25 -27.79 -1.88 3.83
CA THR A 25 -27.51 -0.44 3.72
C THR A 25 -26.12 -0.10 4.26
N ARG A 26 -25.40 0.80 3.57
CA ARG A 26 -24.05 1.25 3.96
C ARG A 26 -23.99 1.76 5.40
N ARG A 27 -25.05 2.42 5.88
CA ARG A 27 -25.15 2.92 7.26
C ARG A 27 -25.12 1.79 8.27
N VAL A 28 -25.86 0.72 8.03
CA VAL A 28 -25.93 -0.46 8.90
C VAL A 28 -24.61 -1.24 8.84
N ALA A 29 -24.10 -1.49 7.63
CA ALA A 29 -22.83 -2.19 7.43
C ALA A 29 -21.65 -1.55 8.20
N ASN A 30 -21.65 -0.21 8.33
CA ASN A 30 -20.59 0.53 9.01
C ASN A 30 -20.78 0.69 10.53
N ARG A 31 -21.98 0.45 11.08
CA ARG A 31 -22.29 0.70 12.50
C ARG A 31 -22.60 -0.54 13.30
N ARG A 32 -23.05 -1.62 12.64
CA ARG A 32 -23.42 -2.85 13.33
C ARG A 32 -22.18 -3.48 13.96
N THR A 33 -22.14 -3.55 15.28
CA THR A 33 -21.10 -4.27 16.03
C THR A 33 -21.42 -5.76 16.07
N VAL A 34 -20.42 -6.60 16.34
CA VAL A 34 -20.61 -8.05 16.48
C VAL A 34 -21.57 -8.34 17.64
N ALA A 35 -21.35 -7.71 18.80
CA ALA A 35 -22.23 -7.84 19.95
C ALA A 35 -23.70 -7.51 19.64
N ALA A 36 -23.95 -6.37 18.97
CA ALA A 36 -25.30 -5.96 18.61
C ALA A 36 -25.93 -6.79 17.47
N ALA A 37 -25.12 -7.47 16.67
CA ALA A 37 -25.58 -8.35 15.60
C ALA A 37 -25.99 -9.72 16.14
N LEU A 38 -25.16 -10.29 17.02
CA LEU A 38 -25.38 -11.62 17.57
C LEU A 38 -26.48 -11.64 18.62
N ASN A 39 -26.64 -10.55 19.37
CA ASN A 39 -27.73 -10.42 20.33
C ASN A 39 -29.08 -10.62 19.63
N ASN A 40 -29.82 -11.67 20.02
CA ASN A 40 -31.11 -12.06 19.44
C ASN A 40 -31.13 -12.10 17.90
N ARG A 41 -30.00 -12.47 17.27
CA ARG A 41 -29.88 -12.60 15.80
C ARG A 41 -30.31 -11.33 15.05
N GLN A 42 -30.07 -10.16 15.64
CA GLN A 42 -30.46 -8.85 15.11
C GLN A 42 -29.84 -8.50 13.75
N TRP A 43 -28.76 -9.18 13.36
CA TRP A 43 -28.19 -9.03 12.02
C TRP A 43 -29.14 -9.45 10.90
N VAL A 44 -30.10 -10.35 11.15
CA VAL A 44 -31.08 -10.77 10.13
C VAL A 44 -31.98 -9.60 9.74
N ALA A 45 -32.28 -8.69 10.66
CA ALA A 45 -33.08 -7.49 10.41
C ALA A 45 -32.36 -6.42 9.55
N ASP A 46 -31.05 -6.60 9.32
CA ASP A 46 -30.26 -5.72 8.44
C ASP A 46 -30.52 -6.01 6.95
N ILE A 47 -31.06 -7.20 6.66
CA ILE A 47 -31.34 -7.68 5.31
C ILE A 47 -32.68 -7.06 4.85
N ARG A 48 -32.62 -6.12 3.90
CA ARG A 48 -33.80 -5.34 3.45
C ARG A 48 -34.02 -5.35 1.93
N GLY A 49 -33.29 -6.19 1.20
CA GLY A 49 -33.35 -6.26 -0.27
C GLY A 49 -33.94 -7.57 -0.80
N ALA A 50 -33.81 -7.76 -2.11
CA ALA A 50 -34.28 -8.96 -2.79
C ALA A 50 -33.49 -10.20 -2.33
N LEU A 51 -34.22 -11.25 -1.92
CA LEU A 51 -33.66 -12.53 -1.51
C LEU A 51 -33.46 -13.43 -2.74
N THR A 52 -32.44 -13.13 -3.54
CA THR A 52 -32.06 -14.02 -4.63
C THR A 52 -31.53 -15.36 -4.10
N VAL A 53 -31.44 -16.37 -4.95
CA VAL A 53 -30.89 -17.69 -4.56
C VAL A 53 -29.48 -17.55 -3.99
N GLN A 54 -28.62 -16.69 -4.59
CA GLN A 54 -27.27 -16.47 -4.07
C GLN A 54 -27.27 -15.83 -2.68
N VAL A 55 -28.15 -14.86 -2.44
CA VAL A 55 -28.30 -14.22 -1.12
C VAL A 55 -28.77 -15.22 -0.08
N LEU A 56 -29.71 -16.10 -0.42
CA LEU A 56 -30.22 -17.12 0.48
C LEU A 56 -29.14 -18.15 0.83
N GLU A 57 -28.35 -18.58 -0.15
CA GLU A 57 -27.21 -19.46 0.06
C GLU A 57 -26.19 -18.84 1.02
N GLU A 58 -25.78 -17.59 0.73
CA GLU A 58 -24.84 -16.85 1.59
C GLU A 58 -25.40 -16.61 2.99
N TYR A 59 -26.70 -16.33 3.12
CA TYR A 59 -27.37 -16.20 4.41
C TYR A 59 -27.24 -17.48 5.25
N ILE A 60 -27.51 -18.65 4.66
CA ILE A 60 -27.40 -19.94 5.35
C ILE A 60 -25.94 -20.19 5.76
N GLN A 61 -24.97 -19.87 4.90
CA GLN A 61 -23.55 -20.01 5.23
C GLN A 61 -23.13 -19.14 6.43
N ILE A 62 -23.60 -17.89 6.49
CA ILE A 62 -23.31 -17.01 7.63
C ILE A 62 -24.04 -17.49 8.88
N TRP A 63 -25.27 -17.96 8.74
CA TRP A 63 -26.04 -18.50 9.87
C TRP A 63 -25.30 -19.66 10.56
N ASP A 64 -24.88 -20.66 9.79
CA ASP A 64 -24.18 -21.84 10.30
C ASP A 64 -22.89 -21.47 11.05
N GLN A 65 -22.10 -20.55 10.50
CA GLN A 65 -20.86 -20.11 11.13
C GLN A 65 -21.09 -19.29 12.41
N VAL A 66 -22.22 -18.60 12.52
CA VAL A 66 -22.50 -17.67 13.61
C VAL A 66 -23.30 -18.31 14.74
N GLU A 67 -24.05 -19.38 14.48
CA GLU A 67 -24.96 -20.02 15.43
C GLU A 67 -24.25 -20.52 16.71
N GLY A 68 -23.00 -20.96 16.61
CA GLY A 68 -22.20 -21.43 17.74
C GLY A 68 -21.41 -20.35 18.50
N ILE A 69 -21.48 -19.08 18.08
CA ILE A 69 -20.62 -18.03 18.65
C ILE A 69 -21.25 -17.45 19.92
N ILE A 70 -20.61 -17.74 21.05
CA ILE A 70 -20.98 -17.17 22.36
C ILE A 70 -19.98 -16.09 22.72
N LEU A 71 -20.46 -14.84 22.84
CA LEU A 71 -19.64 -13.72 23.29
C LEU A 71 -19.48 -13.78 24.81
N GLN A 72 -18.23 -13.68 25.28
CA GLN A 72 -17.93 -13.63 26.70
C GLN A 72 -18.17 -12.21 27.23
N GLN A 73 -19.16 -12.05 28.10
CA GLN A 73 -19.45 -10.75 28.72
C GLN A 73 -18.36 -10.38 29.74
N GLY A 74 -17.86 -9.15 29.65
CA GLY A 74 -16.86 -8.62 30.59
C GLY A 74 -15.41 -8.89 30.21
N VAL A 75 -15.15 -9.64 29.14
CA VAL A 75 -13.80 -9.77 28.57
C VAL A 75 -13.56 -8.61 27.59
N PRO A 76 -12.50 -7.80 27.76
CA PRO A 76 -12.20 -6.72 26.82
C PRO A 76 -11.76 -7.27 25.46
N ASP A 77 -12.13 -6.56 24.39
CA ASP A 77 -11.69 -6.90 23.04
C ASP A 77 -10.16 -6.90 22.93
N MET A 78 -9.61 -7.90 22.23
CA MET A 78 -8.17 -8.01 21.96
C MET A 78 -7.88 -7.69 20.50
N HIS A 79 -6.95 -6.76 20.27
CA HIS A 79 -6.41 -6.50 18.94
C HIS A 79 -5.41 -7.59 18.56
N LYS A 80 -5.69 -8.36 17.50
CA LYS A 80 -4.75 -9.30 16.91
C LYS A 80 -4.03 -8.67 15.71
N TRP A 81 -2.74 -8.94 15.60
CA TRP A 81 -1.87 -8.49 14.53
C TRP A 81 -1.70 -9.58 13.48
N ASP A 82 -2.41 -9.45 12.36
CA ASP A 82 -2.49 -10.49 11.31
C ASP A 82 -1.18 -10.76 10.55
N LEU A 83 -0.14 -9.92 10.75
CA LEU A 83 1.14 -10.03 10.05
C LEU A 83 2.18 -10.86 10.83
N THR A 84 1.79 -11.46 11.96
CA THR A 84 2.58 -12.44 12.70
C THR A 84 1.72 -13.65 13.04
N GLN A 85 2.32 -14.85 13.05
CA GLN A 85 1.62 -16.07 13.45
C GLN A 85 1.22 -16.06 14.94
N SER A 86 1.94 -15.33 15.79
CA SER A 86 1.58 -15.16 17.20
C SER A 86 0.37 -14.25 17.39
N GLY A 87 -0.02 -13.47 16.38
CA GLY A 87 -1.07 -12.46 16.52
C GLY A 87 -0.66 -11.26 17.38
N GLU A 88 0.61 -11.18 17.79
CA GLU A 88 1.13 -10.10 18.60
C GLU A 88 1.76 -9.00 17.76
N TYR A 89 1.46 -7.76 18.14
CA TYR A 89 2.07 -6.59 17.54
C TYR A 89 3.52 -6.42 18.01
N SER A 90 4.41 -6.09 17.07
CA SER A 90 5.75 -5.60 17.39
C SER A 90 6.15 -4.51 16.39
N SER A 91 6.99 -3.56 16.83
CA SER A 91 7.55 -2.55 15.94
C SER A 91 8.33 -3.18 14.77
N ARG A 92 8.97 -4.33 15.00
CA ARG A 92 9.69 -5.10 13.98
C ARG A 92 8.76 -5.68 12.92
N SER A 93 7.64 -6.29 13.30
CA SER A 93 6.68 -6.87 12.35
C SER A 93 5.94 -5.78 11.57
N ALA A 94 5.60 -4.66 12.20
CA ALA A 94 5.08 -3.48 11.53
C ALA A 94 6.06 -2.93 10.48
N TYR A 95 7.32 -2.72 10.87
CA TYR A 95 8.36 -2.27 9.94
C TYR A 95 8.51 -3.26 8.78
N ALA A 96 8.65 -4.55 9.05
CA ALA A 96 8.78 -5.57 8.01
C ALA A 96 7.60 -5.56 7.01
N ALA A 97 6.37 -5.37 7.50
CA ALA A 97 5.18 -5.26 6.66
C ALA A 97 5.19 -4.03 5.75
N PHE A 98 5.71 -2.88 6.21
CA PHE A 98 5.89 -1.70 5.35
C PHE A 98 6.85 -1.95 4.17
N TYR A 99 7.80 -2.86 4.32
CA TYR A 99 8.73 -3.23 3.25
C TYR A 99 8.29 -4.48 2.47
N PHE A 100 7.14 -5.07 2.80
CA PHE A 100 6.59 -6.21 2.07
C PHE A 100 6.22 -5.76 0.65
N GLY A 101 6.77 -6.42 -0.37
CA GLY A 101 6.62 -6.01 -1.77
C GLY A 101 7.55 -4.87 -2.24
N SER A 102 8.40 -4.33 -1.36
CA SER A 102 9.42 -3.37 -1.80
C SER A 102 10.48 -4.06 -2.65
N ILE A 103 10.81 -3.47 -3.80
CA ILE A 103 11.95 -3.90 -4.60
C ILE A 103 13.20 -3.63 -3.76
N ARG A 104 13.86 -4.71 -3.32
CA ARG A 104 15.17 -4.62 -2.68
C ARG A 104 16.16 -4.10 -3.72
N PHE A 105 16.39 -2.79 -3.72
CA PHE A 105 17.35 -2.15 -4.60
C PHE A 105 18.78 -2.61 -4.23
N ALA A 106 19.22 -3.74 -4.81
CA ALA A 106 20.49 -4.40 -4.50
C ALA A 106 21.74 -3.49 -4.55
N PRO A 107 21.83 -2.45 -5.40
CA PRO A 107 23.01 -1.60 -5.46
C PRO A 107 23.22 -0.70 -4.23
N TRP A 108 22.29 -0.63 -3.26
CA TRP A 108 22.51 0.15 -2.03
C TRP A 108 23.82 -0.23 -1.33
N LYS A 109 24.14 -1.53 -1.29
CA LYS A 109 25.39 -2.00 -0.69
C LYS A 109 26.61 -1.45 -1.43
N ARG A 110 26.57 -1.40 -2.77
CA ARG A 110 27.68 -0.90 -3.59
C ARG A 110 27.88 0.61 -3.39
N VAL A 111 26.79 1.38 -3.33
CA VAL A 111 26.86 2.84 -3.07
C VAL A 111 27.44 3.10 -1.69
N TRP A 112 26.86 2.51 -0.65
CA TRP A 112 27.20 2.85 0.73
C TRP A 112 28.54 2.24 1.20
N LYS A 113 28.94 1.08 0.68
CA LYS A 113 30.25 0.45 0.97
C LYS A 113 31.40 0.94 0.09
N SER A 114 31.16 1.82 -0.89
CA SER A 114 32.24 2.41 -1.69
C SER A 114 33.15 3.30 -0.82
N TRP A 115 34.38 3.55 -1.28
CA TRP A 115 35.30 4.52 -0.68
C TRP A 115 34.99 5.98 -1.07
N ALA A 116 33.91 6.21 -1.81
CA ALA A 116 33.56 7.54 -2.28
C ALA A 116 33.19 8.48 -1.12
N PRO A 117 33.47 9.79 -1.25
CA PRO A 117 32.97 10.80 -0.32
C PRO A 117 31.45 10.75 -0.17
N LEU A 118 30.96 11.15 1.00
CA LEU A 118 29.53 11.06 1.33
C LEU A 118 28.64 11.83 0.33
N ARG A 119 29.11 12.99 -0.16
CA ARG A 119 28.43 13.77 -1.20
C ARG A 119 28.20 12.97 -2.48
N CYS A 120 29.20 12.22 -2.93
CA CYS A 120 29.11 11.37 -4.11
C CYS A 120 28.16 10.18 -3.88
N LYS A 121 28.18 9.57 -2.69
CA LYS A 121 27.25 8.49 -2.32
C LYS A 121 25.79 8.95 -2.35
N PHE A 122 25.50 10.13 -1.80
CA PHE A 122 24.18 10.73 -1.84
C PHE A 122 23.73 11.04 -3.27
N PHE A 123 24.60 11.63 -4.10
CA PHE A 123 24.28 11.89 -5.49
C PHE A 123 23.96 10.60 -6.26
N ILE A 124 24.82 9.58 -6.18
CA ILE A 124 24.61 8.28 -6.82
C ILE A 124 23.32 7.61 -6.31
N TRP A 125 23.00 7.75 -5.02
CA TRP A 125 21.75 7.26 -4.45
C TRP A 125 20.52 7.95 -5.06
N LEU A 126 20.59 9.27 -5.25
CA LEU A 126 19.53 10.03 -5.93
C LEU A 126 19.41 9.63 -7.40
N VAL A 127 20.54 9.40 -8.08
CA VAL A 127 20.57 8.89 -9.46
C VAL A 127 19.79 7.58 -9.56
N PHE A 128 20.13 6.60 -8.71
CA PHE A 128 19.44 5.30 -8.72
C PHE A 128 17.97 5.35 -8.36
N LYS A 129 17.57 6.31 -7.52
CA LYS A 129 16.16 6.54 -7.19
C LYS A 129 15.41 7.30 -8.27
N ASN A 130 16.11 7.74 -9.34
CA ASN A 130 15.64 8.74 -10.28
C ASN A 130 15.04 9.89 -9.47
N ARG A 131 15.87 10.63 -8.73
CA ARG A 131 15.49 11.72 -7.80
C ARG A 131 16.42 12.93 -7.86
N CYS A 132 17.31 13.00 -8.84
CA CYS A 132 18.08 14.21 -9.11
C CYS A 132 17.16 15.33 -9.63
N TRP A 133 17.55 16.57 -9.37
CA TRP A 133 16.94 17.75 -9.97
C TRP A 133 17.58 17.97 -11.33
N THR A 134 16.85 17.59 -12.37
CA THR A 134 17.19 17.77 -13.78
C THR A 134 16.16 18.68 -14.41
N ALA A 135 16.51 19.40 -15.48
CA ALA A 135 15.58 20.28 -16.20
C ALA A 135 14.24 19.58 -16.52
N ASP A 136 14.27 18.33 -17.00
CA ASP A 136 13.06 17.57 -17.35
C ASP A 136 12.10 17.35 -16.17
N ARG A 137 12.62 17.32 -14.94
CA ARG A 137 11.84 17.12 -13.72
C ARG A 137 11.35 18.41 -13.12
N LEU A 138 12.11 19.48 -13.29
CA LEU A 138 11.68 20.84 -12.95
C LEU A 138 10.50 21.22 -13.87
N ALA A 139 10.61 20.94 -15.18
CA ALA A 139 9.56 21.13 -16.17
C ALA A 139 8.25 20.39 -15.81
N LYS A 140 8.34 19.09 -15.48
CA LYS A 140 7.17 18.29 -15.03
C LYS A 140 6.49 18.82 -13.77
N ARG A 141 7.18 19.66 -12.99
CA ARG A 141 6.67 20.27 -11.75
C ARG A 141 6.28 21.75 -11.93
N GLY A 142 6.39 22.29 -13.14
CA GLY A 142 6.11 23.70 -13.43
C GLY A 142 7.07 24.67 -12.74
N LEU A 143 8.28 24.23 -12.42
CA LEU A 143 9.32 25.06 -11.81
C LEU A 143 10.23 25.64 -12.91
N SER A 144 10.79 26.83 -12.69
CA SER A 144 11.76 27.43 -13.63
C SER A 144 12.89 26.46 -13.94
N HIS A 145 13.18 26.26 -15.23
CA HIS A 145 14.23 25.36 -15.69
C HIS A 145 14.89 25.94 -16.95
N PRO A 146 16.15 25.58 -17.23
CA PRO A 146 16.76 25.87 -18.51
C PRO A 146 16.14 24.99 -19.61
N GLU A 147 16.10 25.50 -20.85
CA GLU A 147 15.60 24.76 -22.03
C GLU A 147 16.60 23.69 -22.51
N THR A 148 17.89 23.95 -22.33
CA THR A 148 19.01 23.06 -22.67
C THR A 148 19.84 22.73 -21.44
N CYS A 149 20.54 21.59 -21.47
CA CYS A 149 21.42 21.18 -20.41
C CYS A 149 22.60 22.16 -20.25
N PRO A 150 22.82 22.77 -19.07
CA PRO A 150 23.90 23.74 -18.87
C PRO A 150 25.32 23.18 -19.06
N LEU A 151 25.48 21.87 -19.15
CA LEU A 151 26.79 21.21 -19.30
C LEU A 151 27.16 20.95 -20.77
N CYS A 152 26.20 20.61 -21.62
CA CYS A 152 26.45 20.27 -23.02
C CYS A 152 25.86 21.29 -24.01
N ASP A 153 24.88 22.09 -23.58
CA ASP A 153 24.11 23.05 -24.37
C ASP A 153 23.45 22.50 -25.67
N GLN A 154 23.24 21.18 -25.73
CA GLN A 154 22.75 20.48 -26.94
C GLN A 154 21.41 19.78 -26.73
N GLU A 155 21.22 19.13 -25.59
CA GLU A 155 20.04 18.31 -25.29
C GLU A 155 19.38 18.76 -23.99
N GLU A 156 18.14 18.34 -23.76
CA GLU A 156 17.46 18.52 -22.48
C GLU A 156 18.21 17.78 -21.36
N GLU A 157 18.39 18.44 -20.21
CA GLU A 157 19.03 17.80 -19.06
C GLU A 157 18.12 16.70 -18.51
N THR A 158 18.50 15.45 -18.77
CA THR A 158 17.89 14.26 -18.15
C THR A 158 18.90 13.53 -17.28
N ILE A 159 18.43 12.67 -16.36
CA ILE A 159 19.33 11.91 -15.50
C ILE A 159 20.23 10.94 -16.27
N HIS A 160 19.75 10.45 -17.42
CA HIS A 160 20.52 9.59 -18.31
C HIS A 160 21.59 10.41 -19.03
N HIS A 161 21.23 11.59 -19.53
CA HIS A 161 22.16 12.53 -20.16
C HIS A 161 23.28 12.96 -19.18
N LEU A 162 22.94 13.22 -17.91
CA LEU A 162 23.91 13.56 -16.87
C LEU A 162 24.91 12.43 -16.52
N VAL A 163 24.52 11.16 -16.68
CA VAL A 163 25.29 10.00 -16.20
C VAL A 163 25.95 9.24 -17.36
N SER A 164 25.38 9.30 -18.54
CA SER A 164 25.84 8.65 -19.77
C SER A 164 26.22 9.74 -20.76
N SER A 165 27.36 10.39 -20.54
CA SER A 165 27.95 11.29 -21.53
C SER A 165 28.44 10.47 -22.74
N GLN A 166 27.57 10.24 -23.73
CA GLN A 166 28.04 9.99 -25.09
C GLN A 166 28.25 11.34 -25.74
N ASP A 167 29.47 11.83 -25.59
CA ASP A 167 29.96 13.05 -26.22
C ASP A 167 29.90 12.86 -27.74
N SER A 168 28.88 13.45 -28.37
CA SER A 168 28.70 13.45 -29.84
C SER A 168 29.02 14.82 -30.40
N SER A 169 30.08 15.45 -29.93
CA SER A 169 30.55 16.72 -30.50
C SER A 169 32.06 16.82 -30.41
N GLY A 170 32.71 16.22 -31.40
CA GLY A 170 34.07 16.57 -31.77
C GLY A 170 34.12 18.02 -32.23
N HIS A 171 34.37 18.95 -31.31
CA HIS A 171 34.93 20.25 -31.63
C HIS A 171 36.30 20.36 -30.96
N THR A 172 37.33 20.17 -31.77
CA THR A 172 38.72 20.45 -31.43
C THR A 172 38.85 21.93 -31.04
N PHE A 173 38.98 22.20 -29.74
CA PHE A 173 39.51 23.46 -29.26
C PHE A 173 41.02 23.49 -29.56
N SER A 174 41.37 24.18 -30.64
CA SER A 174 42.71 24.62 -30.95
C SER A 174 43.13 25.67 -29.93
N TRP A 175 44.15 25.38 -29.12
CA TRP A 175 44.85 26.39 -28.32
C TRP A 175 45.72 27.24 -29.25
N HIS A 176 45.45 28.54 -29.29
CA HIS A 176 46.42 29.57 -29.69
C HIS A 176 46.54 30.58 -28.55
#